data_AF-A0A3P1WTF0-F1
#
_entry.id   AF-A0A3P1WTF0-F1
#
_cell.length_a   1.000
_cell.length_b   1.000
_cell.length_c   1.000
_cell.angle_alpha   90.00
_cell.angle_beta   90.00
_cell.angle_gamma   90.00
#
_symmetry.space_group_name_H-M   'P 1'
#
loop_
_entity.id
_entity.type
_entity.pdbx_description
1 polymer ?
#
loop_
_entity_poly.entity_id
_entity_poly.type
_entity_poly.pdbx_seq_one_letter_code
_entity_poly.pdbx_strand_id
1 'polypeptide(L)' 'SKHHQQKVDDLFQQSDGFLVYLGEWHTHPEDFPQPSSTDLRSWRTGLKATEPMVLLIMGRKQAWCGKKHGNVIKKLEEKK' A
#
# COMPACT_ATOMS: atom_id res chain seq x y z
N SER A 1 -6.31 10.83 0.52
CA SER A 1 -6.85 12.14 0.96
C SER A 1 -5.72 12.91 1.66
N LYS A 2 -5.59 14.24 1.45
CA LYS A 2 -4.49 15.03 2.01
C LYS A 2 -4.39 14.93 3.54
N HIS A 3 -5.52 14.81 4.23
CA HIS A 3 -5.57 14.74 5.69
C HIS A 3 -4.95 13.46 6.25
N HIS A 4 -5.12 12.31 5.59
CA HIS A 4 -4.55 11.04 6.06
C HIS A 4 -3.03 11.02 5.91
N GLN A 5 -2.49 11.56 4.81
CA GLN A 5 -1.05 11.64 4.61
C GLN A 5 -0.40 12.59 5.62
N GLN A 6 -1.02 13.75 5.88
CA GLN A 6 -0.50 14.69 6.87
C GLN A 6 -0.35 14.05 8.26
N LYS A 7 -1.36 13.28 8.70
CA LYS A 7 -1.30 12.62 10.02
C LYS A 7 -0.16 11.61 10.10
N VAL A 8 0.12 10.91 9.01
CA VAL A 8 1.23 9.96 8.91
C VAL A 8 2.57 10.70 8.99
N ASP A 9 2.72 11.80 8.25
CA ASP A 9 3.93 12.61 8.24
C ASP A 9 4.20 13.21 9.64
N ASP A 10 3.16 13.71 10.30
CA ASP A 10 3.23 14.24 11.67
C ASP A 10 3.69 13.16 12.67
N LEU A 11 3.18 11.93 12.54
CA LEU A 11 3.56 10.81 13.39
C LEU A 11 5.00 10.36 13.14
N PHE A 12 5.44 10.32 11.88
CA PHE A 12 6.84 10.03 11.55
C PHE A 12 7.77 11.04 12.23
N GLN A 13 7.48 12.33 12.12
CA GLN A 13 8.27 13.38 12.77
C GLN A 13 8.23 13.29 14.30
N GLN A 14 7.05 13.10 14.90
CA GLN A 14 6.91 12.99 16.36
C GLN A 14 7.60 11.75 16.93
N SER A 15 7.75 10.72 16.10
CA SER A 15 8.41 9.48 16.48
C SER A 15 9.93 9.51 16.24
N ASP A 16 10.55 10.64 15.91
CA ASP A 16 11.96 10.70 15.48
C ASP A 16 12.28 9.68 14.36
N GLY A 17 11.31 9.42 13.49
CA GLY A 17 11.42 8.46 12.39
C GLY A 17 11.17 6.99 12.73
N PHE A 18 10.77 6.65 13.96
CA PHE A 18 10.46 5.26 14.36
C PHE A 18 9.13 4.74 13.80
N LEU A 19 8.13 5.60 13.56
CA LEU A 19 6.87 5.24 12.91
C LEU A 19 6.96 5.48 11.40
N VAL A 20 7.30 4.43 10.66
CA VAL A 20 7.46 4.48 9.19
C VAL A 20 6.18 4.04 8.48
N TYR A 21 5.75 4.86 7.51
CA TYR A 21 4.68 4.48 6.61
C TYR A 21 5.18 3.57 5.50
N LEU A 22 4.76 2.31 5.54
CA LEU A 22 5.21 1.28 4.60
C LEU A 22 4.31 1.14 3.37
N GLY A 23 3.11 1.70 3.39
CA GLY A 23 2.16 1.67 2.27
C GLY A 23 0.73 1.39 2.73
N GLU A 24 -0.10 0.85 1.83
CA GLU A 24 -1.54 0.71 2.03
C GLU A 24 -1.97 -0.76 2.12
N TRP A 25 -3.00 -1.02 2.93
CA TRP A 25 -3.67 -2.31 2.98
C TRP A 25 -5.18 -2.15 3.09
N HIS A 26 -5.93 -3.13 2.58
CA HIS A 26 -7.38 -3.24 2.78
C HIS A 26 -7.86 -4.68 2.55
N THR A 27 -9.17 -4.92 2.70
CA THR A 27 -9.77 -6.26 2.57
C THR A 27 -10.66 -6.36 1.33
N HIS A 28 -10.74 -7.56 0.78
CA HIS A 28 -11.60 -7.94 -0.34
C HIS A 28 -12.47 -9.14 0.07
N PRO A 29 -13.77 -9.19 -0.28
CA PRO A 29 -14.62 -10.35 0.03
C PRO A 29 -14.24 -11.62 -0.77
N GLU A 30 -13.34 -11.53 -1.74
CA GLU A 30 -12.86 -12.65 -2.55
C GLU A 30 -11.96 -13.63 -1.77
N ASP A 31 -11.97 -14.91 -2.16
CA ASP A 31 -11.04 -15.91 -1.60
C ASP A 31 -9.58 -15.61 -1.98
N PHE A 32 -9.37 -15.27 -3.25
CA PHE A 32 -8.07 -15.01 -3.88
C PHE A 32 -8.12 -13.60 -4.47
N PRO A 33 -7.80 -12.57 -3.69
CA PRO A 33 -8.05 -11.19 -4.07
C PRO A 33 -7.09 -10.74 -5.18
N GLN A 34 -7.52 -9.74 -5.94
CA GLN A 34 -6.70 -9.04 -6.92
C GLN A 34 -7.04 -7.55 -6.84
N PRO A 35 -6.07 -6.66 -7.12
CA PRO A 35 -6.34 -5.24 -7.14
C PRO A 35 -7.34 -4.89 -8.24
N SER A 36 -8.39 -4.17 -7.87
CA SER A 36 -9.36 -3.63 -8.82
C SER A 36 -8.78 -2.44 -9.59
N SER A 37 -9.49 -2.00 -10.63
CA SER A 37 -9.13 -0.77 -11.36
C SER A 37 -9.14 0.46 -10.46
N THR A 38 -10.02 0.48 -9.45
CA THR A 38 -10.09 1.56 -8.45
C THR A 38 -8.86 1.57 -7.57
N ASP A 39 -8.40 0.41 -7.11
CA ASP A 39 -7.19 0.30 -6.27
C ASP A 39 -5.96 0.76 -7.03
N LEU A 40 -5.77 0.26 -8.26
CA LEU A 40 -4.66 0.66 -9.13
C LEU A 40 -4.65 2.16 -9.40
N ARG A 41 -5.81 2.77 -9.61
CA ARG A 41 -5.94 4.22 -9.79
C ARG A 41 -5.57 4.96 -8.51
N SER A 42 -6.12 4.55 -7.37
CA SER A 42 -5.85 5.17 -6.06
C SER A 42 -4.37 5.14 -5.74
N TRP A 43 -3.72 3.99 -5.92
CA TRP A 43 -2.29 3.86 -5.66
C TRP A 43 -1.45 4.74 -6.58
N ARG A 44 -1.73 4.77 -7.88
CA ARG A 44 -0.96 5.58 -8.83
C ARG A 44 -1.08 7.08 -8.60
N THR A 45 -2.26 7.58 -8.24
CA THR A 45 -2.52 9.02 -8.16
C THR A 45 -2.52 9.58 -6.73
N GLY A 46 -2.93 8.75 -5.76
CA GLY A 46 -3.10 9.10 -4.36
C GLY A 46 -1.90 8.78 -3.48
N LEU A 47 -1.20 7.66 -3.73
CA LEU A 47 -0.04 7.23 -2.95
C LEU A 47 1.26 7.80 -3.53
N LYS A 48 1.48 9.10 -3.33
CA LYS A 48 2.65 9.82 -3.85
C LYS A 48 3.84 9.66 -2.91
N ALA A 49 4.72 8.73 -3.23
CA ALA A 49 5.97 8.49 -2.51
C ALA A 49 7.11 8.19 -3.49
N THR A 50 8.31 8.68 -3.15
CA THR A 50 9.56 8.34 -3.84
C THR A 50 10.06 6.96 -3.43
N GLU A 51 9.87 6.62 -2.15
CA GLU A 51 10.29 5.35 -1.58
C GLU A 51 9.41 4.18 -2.04
N PRO A 52 9.95 2.95 -2.06
CA PRO A 52 9.15 1.76 -2.30
C PRO A 52 8.04 1.60 -1.24
N MET A 53 6.82 1.32 -1.70
CA MET A 53 5.65 1.09 -0.85
C MET A 53 5.15 -0.34 -1.01
N VAL A 54 4.75 -0.95 0.10
CA VAL A 54 4.10 -2.25 0.17
C VAL A 54 2.59 -2.07 0.02
N LEU A 55 1.97 -2.92 -0.77
CA LEU A 55 0.52 -2.92 -1.01
C LEU A 55 -0.01 -4.30 -0.63
N LEU A 56 -1.07 -4.35 0.16
CA LEU A 56 -1.66 -5.60 0.65
C LEU A 56 -3.18 -5.60 0.45
N ILE A 57 -3.70 -6.69 -0.11
CA ILE A 57 -5.14 -6.94 -0.13
C ILE A 57 -5.40 -8.26 0.55
N MET A 58 -6.11 -8.24 1.68
CA MET A 58 -6.48 -9.42 2.44
C MET A 58 -7.80 -9.99 1.92
N GLY A 59 -7.77 -11.19 1.36
CA GLY A 59 -8.96 -11.96 1.00
C GLY A 59 -9.28 -13.01 2.06
N ARG A 60 -10.31 -13.83 1.80
CA ARG A 60 -10.78 -14.84 2.76
C ARG A 60 -9.85 -16.03 2.92
N LYS A 61 -9.10 -16.38 1.87
CA LYS A 61 -8.19 -17.54 1.86
C LYS A 61 -6.73 -17.17 1.61
N GLN A 62 -6.48 -16.03 0.98
CA GLN A 62 -5.12 -15.58 0.66
C GLN A 62 -5.01 -14.06 0.66
N ALA A 63 -3.80 -13.55 0.89
CA ALA A 63 -3.44 -12.16 0.65
C ALA A 63 -2.81 -11.97 -0.73
N TRP A 64 -3.16 -10.86 -1.39
CA TRP A 64 -2.37 -10.35 -2.51
C TRP A 64 -1.36 -9.33 -1.98
N CYS A 65 -0.09 -9.51 -2.35
CA CYS A 65 1.00 -8.61 -1.97
C CYS A 65 1.61 -7.97 -3.22
N GLY A 66 1.88 -6.67 -3.14
CA GLY A 66 2.53 -5.91 -4.19
C GLY A 66 3.56 -4.92 -3.65
N LYS A 67 4.45 -4.50 -4.54
CA LYS A 67 5.37 -3.40 -4.31
C LYS A 67 5.15 -2.32 -5.35
N LYS A 68 5.00 -1.09 -4.90
CA LYS A 68 4.97 0.12 -5.72
C LYS A 68 6.29 0.86 -5.62
N HIS A 69 6.83 1.30 -6.75
CA HIS A 69 7.93 2.26 -6.80
C HIS A 69 7.68 3.24 -7.95
N GLY A 70 7.57 4.54 -7.64
CA GLY A 70 6.99 5.51 -8.57
C GLY A 70 5.59 5.07 -8.99
N ASN A 71 5.31 5.00 -10.30
CA ASN A 71 4.01 4.52 -10.82
C ASN A 71 4.01 3.03 -11.21
N VAL A 72 5.13 2.33 -10.98
CA VAL A 72 5.27 0.91 -11.28
C VAL A 72 4.78 0.10 -10.09
N ILE A 73 3.83 -0.79 -10.34
CA ILE A 73 3.29 -1.73 -9.35
C ILE A 73 3.61 -3.13 -9.84
N LYS A 74 4.29 -3.92 -9.00
CA LYS A 74 4.62 -5.32 -9.28
C LYS A 74 4.06 -6.19 -8.16
N LYS A 75 3.42 -7.30 -8.54
CA LYS A 75 3.07 -8.34 -7.58
C LYS A 75 4.34 -8.88 -6.95
N LEU A 76 4.33 -9.08 -5.64
CA LEU A 76 5.40 -9.78 -4.92
C LEU A 76 5.06 -11.27 -4.97
N GLU A 77 5.99 -12.04 -5.53
CA GLU A 77 5.92 -13.50 -5.47
C GLU A 77 6.77 -13.97 -4.30
N GLU A 78 6.27 -14.97 -3.57
CA GLU A 78 7.07 -15.65 -2.57
C GLU A 78 8.27 -16.27 -3.26
N LYS A 79 9.47 -15.96 -2.75
CA LYS A 79 10.66 -16.70 -3.17
C LYS A 79 10.52 -18.10 -2.58
N LYS A 80 10.49 -19.11 -3.47
CA LYS A 80 10.65 -20.51 -3.08
C LYS A 80 12.01 -20.75 -2.45
#